data_AF-A0A962SIE1-F1
#
_entry.id   AF-A0A962SIE1-F1
#
_cell.length_a   1.000
_cell.length_b   1.000
_cell.length_c   1.000
_cell.angle_alpha   90.00
_cell.angle_beta   90.00
_cell.angle_gamma   90.00
#
_symmetry.space_group_name_H-M   'P 1'
#
loop_
_entity.id
_entity.type
_entity.pdbx_description
1 polymer ?
#
loop_
_entity_poly.entity_id
_entity_poly.type
_entity_poly.pdbx_seq_one_letter_code
_entity_poly.pdbx_strand_id
1 'polypeptide(L)'
;MEAVYLLKYSTWGHHSLAFYHNQMLTEYTYGDWELFALNRRDAWTAWKNMTFLTQGALGRKSIFLKSGDSICERFIGCESVAQFLAPAEKVRLLEQKLQKDYLLNIETEVFNSKEGVFFVKHEVPYWGFHNCNHQLVEWLEFLGAKVSGRVLYDPRLIEGMVPKQKSITVLP
;
A
#
# COMPACT_ATOMS: atom_id res chain seq x y z
N MET A 1 16.09 2.15 14.56
CA MET A 1 14.83 2.64 13.94
C MET A 1 15.08 2.79 12.46
N GLU A 2 14.09 2.52 11.64
CA GLU A 2 14.15 2.62 10.17
C GLU A 2 12.87 3.28 9.66
N ALA A 3 12.99 4.04 8.57
CA ALA A 3 11.87 4.77 8.01
C ALA A 3 11.13 3.92 6.97
N VAL A 4 9.80 3.94 7.04
CA VAL A 4 8.90 3.53 5.97
C VAL A 4 8.07 4.73 5.52
N TYR A 5 7.53 4.65 4.32
CA TYR A 5 6.82 5.75 3.68
C TYR A 5 5.39 5.33 3.38
N LEU A 6 4.43 6.10 3.88
CA LEU A 6 3.02 5.92 3.61
C LEU A 6 2.64 6.85 2.46
N LEU A 7 2.20 6.28 1.34
CA LEU A 7 1.77 7.06 0.19
C LEU A 7 0.24 7.09 0.19
N LYS A 8 -0.32 8.29 0.03
CA LYS A 8 -1.76 8.50 -0.13
C LYS A 8 -2.06 8.88 -1.58
N TYR A 9 -3.10 8.27 -2.13
CA TYR A 9 -3.54 8.49 -3.50
C TYR A 9 -4.93 9.14 -3.57
N SER A 10 -5.13 9.97 -4.60
CA SER A 10 -6.42 10.62 -4.88
C SER A 10 -7.49 9.62 -5.34
N THR A 11 -7.06 8.49 -5.89
CA THR A 11 -7.96 7.43 -6.35
C THR A 11 -8.54 6.70 -5.14
N TRP A 12 -9.79 7.04 -4.80
CA TRP A 12 -10.62 6.35 -3.79
C TRP A 12 -10.03 6.32 -2.38
N GLY A 13 -9.15 7.27 -2.04
CA GLY A 13 -8.49 7.32 -0.75
C GLY A 13 -7.63 6.08 -0.50
N HIS A 14 -7.04 5.53 -1.55
CA HIS A 14 -6.16 4.39 -1.51
C HIS A 14 -4.82 4.75 -0.88
N HIS A 15 -4.25 3.83 -0.10
CA HIS A 15 -2.97 4.02 0.56
C HIS A 15 -2.07 2.80 0.34
N SER A 16 -0.77 3.05 0.36
CA SER A 16 0.26 2.02 0.22
C SER A 16 1.41 2.26 1.19
N LEU A 17 2.29 1.27 1.29
CA LEU A 17 3.47 1.31 2.15
C LEU A 17 4.72 1.06 1.32
N ALA A 18 5.72 1.90 1.47
CA ALA A 18 6.97 1.79 0.75
C ALA A 18 8.20 1.71 1.66
N PHE A 19 9.18 0.93 1.20
CA PHE A 19 10.45 0.63 1.86
C PHE A 19 11.58 1.18 1.01
N TYR A 20 12.53 1.88 1.63
CA TYR A 20 13.66 2.47 0.91
C TYR A 20 14.96 1.78 1.30
N HIS A 21 15.58 1.09 0.34
CA HIS A 21 16.84 0.39 0.54
C HIS A 21 17.70 0.48 -0.72
N ASN A 22 19.01 0.74 -0.57
CA ASN A 22 19.96 0.79 -1.69
C ASN A 22 19.52 1.67 -2.87
N GLN A 23 19.01 2.88 -2.59
CA GLN A 23 18.49 3.83 -3.60
C GLN A 23 17.23 3.35 -4.35
N MET A 24 16.59 2.29 -3.85
CA MET A 24 15.34 1.78 -4.39
C MET A 24 14.23 1.99 -3.37
N LEU A 25 13.19 2.71 -3.78
CA LEU A 25 11.93 2.77 -3.06
C LEU A 25 10.99 1.72 -3.64
N THR A 26 10.68 0.69 -2.86
CA THR A 26 9.75 -0.37 -3.22
C THR A 26 8.45 -0.18 -2.48
N GLU A 27 7.40 0.16 -3.21
CA GLU A 27 6.02 0.23 -2.76
C GLU A 27 5.36 -1.14 -2.80
N TYR A 28 4.59 -1.44 -1.76
CA TYR A 28 3.59 -2.50 -1.74
C TYR A 28 2.21 -1.91 -1.52
N THR A 29 1.25 -2.41 -2.30
CA THR A 29 -0.15 -1.99 -2.26
C THR A 29 -1.06 -3.21 -2.20
N TYR A 30 -2.22 -3.11 -1.55
CA TYR A 30 -3.21 -4.19 -1.51
C TYR A 30 -4.54 -3.73 -2.10
N GLY A 31 -5.19 -4.60 -2.87
CA GLY A 31 -6.47 -4.30 -3.47
C GLY A 31 -7.22 -5.57 -3.88
N ASP A 32 -8.35 -5.40 -4.54
CA ASP A 32 -9.06 -6.48 -5.23
C ASP A 32 -8.45 -6.74 -6.61
N TRP A 33 -8.43 -8.01 -7.01
CA TRP A 33 -7.88 -8.46 -8.29
C TRP A 33 -8.60 -7.89 -9.51
N GLU A 34 -9.92 -7.93 -9.56
CA GLU A 34 -10.65 -7.41 -10.72
C GLU A 34 -10.55 -5.88 -10.76
N LEU A 35 -10.72 -5.23 -9.60
CA LEU A 35 -10.82 -3.79 -9.45
C LEU A 35 -9.49 -3.06 -9.67
N PHE A 36 -8.42 -3.53 -9.02
CA PHE A 36 -7.10 -2.90 -9.04
C PHE A 36 -6.17 -3.60 -10.02
N ALA A 37 -6.04 -4.92 -10.00
CA ALA A 37 -5.08 -5.59 -10.88
C ALA A 37 -5.53 -5.56 -12.35
N LEU A 38 -6.82 -5.82 -12.63
CA LEU A 38 -7.39 -5.84 -13.98
C LEU A 38 -8.09 -4.53 -14.39
N ASN A 39 -8.09 -3.52 -13.50
CA ASN A 39 -8.70 -2.21 -13.73
C ASN A 39 -10.19 -2.25 -14.16
N ARG A 40 -10.97 -3.21 -13.62
CA ARG A 40 -12.42 -3.32 -13.83
C ARG A 40 -13.17 -2.49 -12.80
N ARG A 41 -13.35 -1.20 -13.09
CA ARG A 41 -13.95 -0.22 -12.17
C ARG A 41 -15.44 0.05 -12.42
N ASP A 42 -16.17 -0.93 -12.94
CA ASP A 42 -17.62 -0.81 -13.13
C ASP A 42 -18.37 -0.94 -11.78
N ALA A 43 -19.59 -0.39 -11.73
CA ALA A 43 -20.38 -0.32 -10.51
C ALA A 43 -20.72 -1.71 -9.94
N TRP A 44 -20.84 -2.73 -10.80
CA TRP A 44 -21.12 -4.10 -10.37
C TRP A 44 -19.91 -4.69 -9.64
N THR A 45 -18.70 -4.54 -10.20
CA THR A 45 -17.46 -4.96 -9.53
C THR A 45 -17.28 -4.24 -8.19
N ALA A 46 -17.51 -2.93 -8.13
CA ALA A 46 -17.43 -2.17 -6.88
C ALA A 46 -18.41 -2.69 -5.81
N TRP A 47 -19.67 -2.96 -6.19
CA TRP A 47 -20.67 -3.51 -5.28
C TRP A 47 -20.33 -4.93 -4.81
N LYS A 48 -19.90 -5.81 -5.72
CA LYS A 48 -19.48 -7.19 -5.43
C LYS A 48 -18.35 -7.21 -4.41
N ASN A 49 -17.35 -6.36 -4.58
CA ASN A 49 -16.18 -6.29 -3.71
C ASN A 49 -16.48 -5.70 -2.33
N MET A 50 -17.63 -5.05 -2.13
CA MET A 50 -18.06 -4.64 -0.79
C MET A 50 -18.85 -5.73 -0.07
N THR A 51 -19.49 -6.64 -0.82
CA THR A 51 -20.49 -7.58 -0.30
C THR A 51 -19.99 -9.01 -0.18
N PHE A 52 -19.10 -9.45 -1.07
CA PHE A 52 -18.57 -10.81 -1.10
C PHE A 52 -17.06 -10.83 -0.90
N LEU A 53 -16.55 -11.96 -0.44
CA LEU A 53 -15.12 -12.26 -0.46
C LEU A 53 -14.68 -12.42 -1.92
N THR A 54 -13.79 -11.56 -2.38
CA THR A 54 -13.20 -11.59 -3.71
C THR A 54 -11.70 -11.82 -3.64
N GLN A 55 -11.10 -12.09 -4.80
CA GLN A 55 -9.67 -12.38 -4.89
C GLN A 55 -8.87 -11.13 -4.53
N GLY A 56 -8.08 -11.18 -3.44
CA GLY A 56 -7.14 -10.13 -3.12
C GLY A 56 -5.98 -10.07 -4.12
N ALA A 57 -5.33 -8.92 -4.19
CA ALA A 57 -4.18 -8.63 -5.04
C ALA A 57 -3.12 -7.88 -4.24
N LEU A 58 -1.86 -8.32 -4.38
CA LEU A 58 -0.70 -7.64 -3.82
C LEU A 58 0.05 -6.98 -4.98
N GLY A 59 0.10 -5.65 -4.97
CA GLY A 59 0.83 -4.86 -5.93
C GLY A 59 2.22 -4.51 -5.44
N ARG A 60 3.17 -4.41 -6.37
CA ARG A 60 4.55 -3.99 -6.12
C ARG A 60 5.02 -3.03 -7.21
N LYS A 61 5.71 -1.97 -6.80
CA LYS A 61 6.41 -1.05 -7.69
C LYS A 61 7.73 -0.63 -7.06
N SER A 62 8.82 -0.80 -7.81
CA SER A 62 10.15 -0.38 -7.37
C SER A 62 10.67 0.71 -8.29
N ILE A 63 11.09 1.83 -7.70
CA ILE A 63 11.67 2.96 -8.41
C ILE A 63 13.02 3.32 -7.80
N PHE A 64 13.93 3.77 -8.65
CA PHE A 64 15.18 4.36 -8.20
C PHE A 64 14.93 5.80 -7.74
N LEU A 65 15.40 6.13 -6.53
CA LEU A 65 15.30 7.46 -5.93
C LEU A 65 16.61 7.81 -5.22
N LYS A 66 17.06 9.05 -5.39
CA LYS A 66 18.17 9.65 -4.64
C LYS A 66 17.62 10.58 -3.54
N SER A 67 18.45 10.86 -2.54
CA SER A 67 18.12 11.88 -1.54
C SER A 67 17.84 13.21 -2.23
N GLY A 68 16.76 13.89 -1.81
CA GLY A 68 16.25 15.10 -2.43
C GLY A 68 15.26 14.88 -3.58
N ASP A 69 15.11 13.67 -4.11
CA ASP A 69 14.11 13.40 -5.13
C ASP A 69 12.68 13.49 -4.55
N SER A 70 11.76 14.06 -5.34
CA SER A 70 10.32 14.08 -5.02
C SER A 70 9.73 12.68 -5.14
N ILE A 71 9.11 12.19 -4.06
CA ILE A 71 8.53 10.85 -4.05
C ILE A 71 7.26 10.83 -4.92
N CYS A 72 6.29 11.72 -4.67
CA CYS A 72 5.01 11.68 -5.37
C CYS A 72 5.12 11.90 -6.88
N GLU A 73 6.12 12.64 -7.38
CA GLU A 73 6.33 12.82 -8.83
C GLU A 73 6.61 11.50 -9.57
N ARG A 74 7.01 10.44 -8.84
CA ARG A 74 7.28 9.12 -9.41
C ARG A 74 6.09 8.15 -9.32
N PHE A 75 4.99 8.52 -8.66
CA PHE A 75 3.80 7.69 -8.47
C PHE A 75 2.55 8.36 -9.02
N ILE A 76 1.85 7.67 -9.92
CA ILE A 76 0.66 8.20 -10.60
C ILE A 76 -0.45 8.43 -9.55
N GLY A 77 -0.91 9.67 -9.43
CA GLY A 77 -2.01 10.04 -8.52
C GLY A 77 -1.62 10.12 -7.04
N CYS A 78 -0.33 10.12 -6.70
CA CYS A 78 0.15 10.36 -5.34
C CYS A 78 -0.16 11.79 -4.92
N GLU A 79 -0.85 11.96 -3.78
CA GLU A 79 -1.20 13.26 -3.20
C GLU A 79 -0.22 13.69 -2.13
N SER A 80 0.19 12.76 -1.27
CA SER A 80 1.04 13.06 -0.12
C SER A 80 1.82 11.84 0.34
N VAL A 81 2.97 12.09 0.95
CA VAL A 81 3.81 11.07 1.57
C VAL A 81 4.05 11.42 3.03
N ALA A 82 3.91 10.41 3.89
CA ALA A 82 4.20 10.51 5.31
C ALA A 82 5.31 9.52 5.68
N GLN A 83 6.33 10.01 6.37
CA GLN A 83 7.38 9.18 6.96
C GLN A 83 6.92 8.65 8.31
N PHE A 84 7.14 7.35 8.53
CA PHE A 84 6.92 6.67 9.80
C PHE A 84 8.20 5.92 10.21
N LEU A 85 8.65 6.14 11.45
CA LEU A 85 9.82 5.46 12.01
C LEU A 85 9.37 4.23 12.81
N ALA A 86 9.88 3.06 12.44
CA ALA A 86 9.59 1.79 13.08
C ALA A 86 10.86 1.05 13.52
N PRO A 87 10.78 0.02 14.40
CA PRO A 87 11.91 -0.84 14.70
C PRO A 87 12.44 -1.53 13.43
N ALA A 88 13.75 -1.43 13.17
CA ALA A 88 14.36 -1.91 11.92
C ALA A 88 14.11 -3.41 11.67
N GLU A 89 14.12 -4.22 12.74
CA GLU A 89 13.79 -5.65 12.63
C GLU A 89 12.37 -5.88 12.11
N LYS A 90 11.38 -5.11 12.60
CA LYS A 90 10.00 -5.21 12.13
C LYS A 90 9.85 -4.74 10.69
N VAL A 91 10.55 -3.66 10.30
CA VAL A 91 10.57 -3.20 8.91
C VAL A 91 11.08 -4.30 7.98
N ARG A 92 12.25 -4.88 8.30
CA ARG A 92 12.85 -5.98 7.55
C ARG A 92 11.93 -7.21 7.48
N LEU A 93 11.32 -7.61 8.60
CA LEU A 93 10.42 -8.78 8.63
C LEU A 93 9.17 -8.57 7.77
N LEU A 94 8.58 -7.37 7.82
CA LEU A 94 7.42 -7.04 6.99
C LEU A 94 7.78 -7.01 5.51
N GLU A 95 8.86 -6.34 5.14
CA GLU A 95 9.31 -6.28 3.74
C GLU A 95 9.60 -7.69 3.19
N GLN A 96 10.30 -8.53 3.97
CA GLN A 96 10.58 -9.92 3.58
C GLN A 96 9.29 -10.73 3.42
N LYS A 97 8.30 -10.55 4.30
CA LYS A 97 6.99 -11.20 4.17
C LYS A 97 6.29 -10.77 2.88
N LEU A 98 6.19 -9.48 2.61
CA LEU A 98 5.51 -8.94 1.43
C LEU A 98 6.21 -9.38 0.14
N GLN A 99 7.54 -9.34 0.10
CA GLN A 99 8.32 -9.83 -1.02
C GLN A 99 8.09 -11.34 -1.24
N LYS A 100 8.08 -12.14 -0.17
CA LYS A 100 7.81 -13.58 -0.26
C LYS A 100 6.40 -13.84 -0.80
N ASP A 101 5.39 -13.20 -0.25
CA ASP A 101 3.99 -13.35 -0.65
C ASP A 101 3.79 -12.97 -2.13
N TYR A 102 4.49 -11.92 -2.58
CA TYR A 102 4.50 -11.51 -3.97
C TYR A 102 5.14 -12.57 -4.88
N LEU A 103 6.32 -13.06 -4.52
CA LEU A 103 7.06 -14.05 -5.32
C LEU A 103 6.36 -15.41 -5.37
N LEU A 104 5.64 -15.81 -4.33
CA LEU A 104 4.84 -17.04 -4.32
C LEU A 104 3.75 -17.06 -5.41
N ASN A 105 3.27 -15.89 -5.83
CA ASN A 105 2.20 -15.76 -6.83
C ASN A 105 2.67 -15.09 -8.12
N ILE A 106 3.99 -15.03 -8.37
CA ILE A 106 4.58 -14.31 -9.51
C ILE A 106 4.04 -14.75 -10.88
N GLU A 107 3.65 -16.02 -11.02
CA GLU A 107 3.05 -16.54 -12.26
C GLU A 107 1.72 -15.88 -12.63
N THR A 108 1.08 -15.22 -11.66
CA THR A 108 -0.17 -14.49 -11.88
C THR A 108 0.05 -13.02 -12.22
N GLU A 109 1.30 -12.55 -12.30
CA GLU A 109 1.62 -11.12 -12.43
C GLU A 109 0.94 -10.44 -13.62
N VAL A 110 0.27 -9.31 -13.36
CA VAL A 110 -0.30 -8.43 -14.37
C VAL A 110 0.13 -6.99 -14.14
N PHE A 111 0.39 -6.25 -15.20
CA PHE A 111 0.72 -4.83 -15.12
C PHE A 111 -0.53 -3.97 -15.30
N ASN A 112 -0.88 -3.18 -14.29
CA ASN A 112 -1.90 -2.14 -14.44
C ASN A 112 -1.24 -0.83 -14.88
N SER A 113 -1.37 -0.50 -16.16
CA SER A 113 -0.80 0.72 -16.75
C SER A 113 -1.43 2.03 -16.26
N LYS A 114 -2.64 2.00 -15.69
CA LYS A 114 -3.30 3.19 -15.10
C LYS A 114 -2.71 3.57 -13.74
N GLU A 115 -2.15 2.61 -13.03
CA GLU A 115 -1.52 2.81 -11.71
C GLU A 115 0.01 2.74 -11.79
N GLY A 116 0.55 2.12 -12.85
CA GLY A 116 1.97 1.91 -13.03
C GLY A 116 2.54 0.88 -12.05
N VAL A 117 1.71 -0.09 -11.65
CA VAL A 117 2.01 -1.09 -10.61
C VAL A 117 1.81 -2.50 -11.19
N PHE A 118 2.68 -3.43 -10.82
CA PHE A 118 2.49 -4.86 -11.08
C PHE A 118 1.74 -5.51 -9.93
N PHE A 119 0.77 -6.36 -10.22
CA PHE A 119 -0.04 -7.05 -9.23
C PHE A 119 0.04 -8.56 -9.41
N VAL A 120 0.08 -9.28 -8.29
CA VAL A 120 -0.13 -10.73 -8.24
C VAL A 120 -1.36 -11.05 -7.40
N LYS A 121 -1.96 -12.22 -7.59
CA LYS A 121 -3.01 -12.70 -6.70
C LYS A 121 -2.46 -12.84 -5.28
N HIS A 122 -3.28 -12.51 -4.29
CA HIS A 122 -2.93 -12.62 -2.88
C HIS A 122 -3.92 -13.52 -2.15
N GLU A 123 -3.41 -14.37 -1.26
CA GLU A 123 -4.23 -15.38 -0.57
C GLU A 123 -5.29 -14.74 0.34
N VAL A 124 -5.01 -13.55 0.88
CA VAL A 124 -5.96 -12.84 1.74
C VAL A 124 -7.08 -12.21 0.91
N PRO A 125 -8.35 -12.63 1.08
CA PRO A 125 -9.46 -12.14 0.28
C PRO A 125 -9.76 -10.66 0.53
N TYR A 126 -10.24 -9.99 -0.50
CA TYR A 126 -10.71 -8.61 -0.42
C TYR A 126 -12.22 -8.58 -0.18
N TRP A 127 -12.70 -7.70 0.70
CA TRP A 127 -14.13 -7.39 0.89
C TRP A 127 -14.33 -6.13 1.74
N GLY A 128 -15.58 -5.77 2.05
CA GLY A 128 -15.90 -4.56 2.82
C GLY A 128 -15.20 -4.44 4.18
N PHE A 129 -14.91 -5.55 4.87
CA PHE A 129 -14.22 -5.57 6.16
C PHE A 129 -12.72 -5.93 6.07
N HIS A 130 -12.22 -6.19 4.87
CA HIS A 130 -10.79 -6.39 4.63
C HIS A 130 -10.44 -5.82 3.24
N ASN A 131 -10.18 -4.51 3.23
CA ASN A 131 -9.84 -3.74 2.03
C ASN A 131 -8.42 -3.14 2.15
N CYS A 132 -8.02 -2.32 1.19
CA CYS A 132 -6.71 -1.66 1.18
C CYS A 132 -6.35 -0.94 2.49
N ASN A 133 -7.30 -0.23 3.09
CA ASN A 133 -7.09 0.51 4.33
C ASN A 133 -6.96 -0.43 5.54
N HIS A 134 -7.71 -1.53 5.59
CA HIS A 134 -7.58 -2.53 6.66
C HIS A 134 -6.22 -3.23 6.59
N GLN A 135 -5.81 -3.64 5.38
CA GLN A 135 -4.52 -4.29 5.18
C GLN A 135 -3.36 -3.36 5.55
N LEU A 136 -3.46 -2.05 5.23
CA LEU A 136 -2.48 -1.07 5.66
C LEU A 136 -2.44 -0.91 7.18
N VAL A 137 -3.59 -0.92 7.86
CA VAL A 137 -3.65 -0.89 9.33
C VAL A 137 -2.87 -2.07 9.91
N GLU A 138 -3.08 -3.29 9.41
CA GLU A 138 -2.36 -4.49 9.87
C GLU A 138 -0.84 -4.34 9.70
N TRP A 139 -0.39 -3.81 8.56
CA TRP A 139 1.03 -3.55 8.31
C TRP A 139 1.60 -2.53 9.30
N LEU A 140 0.87 -1.44 9.56
CA LEU A 140 1.31 -0.38 10.47
C LEU A 140 1.32 -0.84 11.93
N GLU A 141 0.32 -1.61 12.36
CA GLU A 141 0.28 -2.22 13.69
C GLU A 141 1.40 -3.24 13.88
N PHE A 142 1.69 -4.06 12.86
CA PHE A 142 2.85 -4.94 12.87
C PHE A 142 4.15 -4.15 13.10
N LEU A 143 4.33 -3.02 12.40
CA LEU A 143 5.46 -2.11 12.56
C LEU A 143 5.48 -1.37 13.92
N GLY A 144 4.43 -1.50 14.73
CA GLY A 144 4.35 -0.96 16.09
C GLY A 144 3.58 0.36 16.20
N ALA A 145 2.86 0.77 15.16
CA ALA A 145 1.90 1.86 15.27
C ALA A 145 0.66 1.41 16.05
N LYS A 146 -0.03 2.36 16.68
CA LYS A 146 -1.44 2.22 17.07
C LYS A 146 -2.26 3.04 16.09
N VAL A 147 -3.17 2.41 15.37
CA VAL A 147 -4.00 3.09 14.37
C VAL A 147 -5.43 3.21 14.90
N SER A 148 -6.04 4.37 14.72
CA SER A 148 -7.42 4.62 15.15
C SER A 148 -8.13 5.51 14.13
N GLY A 149 -9.47 5.50 14.15
CA GLY A 149 -10.29 6.30 13.24
C GLY A 149 -11.08 5.46 12.23
N ARG A 150 -11.61 6.12 11.21
CA ARG A 150 -12.42 5.47 10.16
C ARG A 150 -11.51 4.79 9.15
N VAL A 151 -11.87 3.57 8.75
CA VAL A 151 -11.10 2.75 7.80
C VAL A 151 -11.85 2.57 6.46
N LEU A 152 -13.19 2.49 6.49
CA LEU A 152 -14.00 2.17 5.32
C LEU A 152 -14.45 3.40 4.50
N TYR A 153 -15.18 4.33 5.11
CA TYR A 153 -15.67 5.55 4.45
C TYR A 153 -14.97 6.79 5.00
N ASP A 154 -14.46 7.63 4.10
CA ASP A 154 -13.63 8.80 4.42
C ASP A 154 -12.52 8.45 5.43
N PRO A 155 -11.56 7.60 4.99
CA PRO A 155 -10.58 6.99 5.89
C PRO A 155 -9.67 8.05 6.51
N ARG A 156 -9.62 8.05 7.85
CA ARG A 156 -8.80 8.97 8.67
C ARG A 156 -7.77 8.24 9.53
N LEU A 157 -7.38 7.04 9.10
CA LEU A 157 -6.48 6.17 9.85
C LEU A 157 -5.10 6.79 10.10
N ILE A 158 -4.57 7.54 9.12
CA ILE A 158 -3.29 8.26 9.25
C ILE A 158 -3.36 9.34 10.33
N GLU A 159 -4.49 10.03 10.44
CA GLU A 159 -4.70 11.07 11.45
C GLU A 159 -4.73 10.48 12.87
N GLY A 160 -5.31 9.29 13.05
CA GLY A 160 -5.39 8.63 14.35
C GLY A 160 -4.16 7.81 14.72
N MET A 161 -3.11 7.82 13.90
CA MET A 161 -1.93 6.97 14.11
C MET A 161 -0.97 7.54 15.18
N VAL A 162 -0.45 6.64 16.03
CA VAL A 162 0.56 6.92 17.07
C VAL A 162 1.75 5.95 16.92
N PRO A 163 3.01 6.43 16.91
CA PRO A 163 3.42 7.84 16.96
C PRO A 163 2.92 8.63 15.74
N LYS A 164 3.00 9.97 15.80
CA LYS A 164 2.56 10.85 14.72
C LYS A 164 3.59 10.89 13.60
N GLN A 165 3.09 11.06 12.38
CA GLN A 165 3.88 10.94 11.15
C GLN A 165 4.43 12.28 10.75
N LYS A 166 5.60 12.26 10.12
CA LYS A 166 6.18 13.45 9.52
C LYS A 166 5.80 13.50 8.06
N SER A 167 4.98 14.48 7.67
CA SER A 167 4.74 14.75 6.24
C SER A 167 6.06 15.13 5.57
N ILE A 168 6.33 14.53 4.42
CA ILE A 168 7.51 14.83 3.60
C ILE A 168 7.10 14.95 2.13
N THR A 169 7.89 15.70 1.37
CA THR A 169 7.72 15.83 -0.09
C THR A 169 8.86 15.15 -0.84
N VAL A 170 10.07 15.24 -0.28
CA VAL A 170 11.29 14.67 -0.84
C VAL A 170 11.82 13.57 0.07
N LEU A 171 12.54 12.62 -0.52
CA LEU A 171 13.30 11.64 0.23
C LEU A 171 14.39 12.35 1.06
N PRO A 172 14.51 12.09 2.37
CA PRO A 172 15.47 12.76 3.24
C PRO A 172 16.94 12.39 2.97
#